data_AF-A0A1I7UE59-F1
#
_entry.id   AF-A0A1I7UE59-F1
#
_cell.length_a   1.000
_cell.length_b   1.000
_cell.length_c   1.000
_cell.angle_alpha   90.00
_cell.angle_beta   90.00
_cell.angle_gamma   90.00
#
_symmetry.space_group_name_H-M   'P 1'
#
loop_
_entity.id
_entity.type
_entity.pdbx_description
1 polymer ?
#
loop_
_entity_poly.entity_id
_entity_poly.type
_entity_poly.pdbx_seq_one_letter_code
_entity_poly.pdbx_strand_id
1 'polypeptide(L)'
;MSVEEKKKAAEQFHQSIDLGKSLIEVGKASIEFLKEERVQNAWKSGLTKVAGVGEIIKGILSFVPSAENPMVQQMKDLTETLKKLGDKVSANFDEMKIYVAEINFFVRITSPTYVLMRYMIDCIDHPGPDSKENFRNAYLRHPPMKLVYNLMSYLDHDSTNPLRLAMDAEKVKTRATFNKWEDIILRIMGQFMFIEAFANGILEIKSKDNFDLLIDRTEEIIDKMDDWKQEYMADRNYWDELRAVLPKWLNENAKLSNTDKADAIKARLEAYLTGDAFYVAVYDHYRNHVNYWADDKAPAGQFINCFGPGGGNTFVYRSDMVHQTTWYELHKFQERVQNYINDDGKNVILQQLKEKPIDMAGMTKVIGGLNEQIRAVNFARHEKGPGWWTEPHNFGGPARRRLLVGYL
;
A
#
# COMPACT_ATOMS: atom_id res chain seq x y z
N MET A 1 27.94 36.58 -0.08
CA MET A 1 26.89 36.04 -0.96
C MET A 1 26.07 37.18 -1.55
N SER A 2 25.90 37.19 -2.87
CA SER A 2 24.98 38.06 -3.60
C SER A 2 23.51 37.69 -3.30
N VAL A 3 22.57 38.56 -3.66
CA VAL A 3 21.12 38.30 -3.52
C VAL A 3 20.71 37.07 -4.34
N GLU A 4 21.27 36.91 -5.54
CA GLU A 4 20.98 35.77 -6.41
C GLU A 4 21.51 34.45 -5.85
N GLU A 5 22.72 34.47 -5.25
CA GLU A 5 23.27 33.29 -4.55
C GLU A 5 22.41 32.88 -3.35
N LYS A 6 21.89 33.85 -2.58
CA LYS A 6 20.95 33.57 -1.47
C LYS A 6 19.65 32.96 -1.96
N LYS A 7 19.09 33.47 -3.08
CA LYS A 7 17.86 32.94 -3.67
C LYS A 7 18.04 31.51 -4.17
N LYS A 8 19.13 31.24 -4.90
CA LYS A 8 19.47 29.89 -5.37
C LYS A 8 19.69 28.91 -4.22
N ALA A 9 20.33 29.36 -3.14
CA ALA A 9 20.49 28.56 -1.93
C ALA A 9 19.15 28.22 -1.29
N ALA A 10 18.27 29.20 -1.10
CA ALA A 10 16.93 28.98 -0.55
C ALA A 10 16.11 27.98 -1.37
N GLU A 11 16.22 28.04 -2.70
CA GLU A 11 15.56 27.08 -3.59
C GLU A 11 16.08 25.65 -3.39
N GLN A 12 17.41 25.47 -3.26
CA GLN A 12 18.00 24.14 -3.02
C GLN A 12 17.55 23.54 -1.70
N PHE A 13 17.46 24.33 -0.62
CA PHE A 13 16.92 23.85 0.65
C PHE A 13 15.43 23.50 0.54
N HIS A 14 14.62 24.34 -0.10
CA HIS A 14 13.19 24.08 -0.27
C HIS A 14 12.94 22.77 -1.01
N GLN A 15 13.64 22.55 -2.13
CA GLN A 15 13.52 21.32 -2.92
C GLN A 15 14.03 20.09 -2.15
N SER A 16 15.06 20.24 -1.32
CA SER A 16 15.55 19.17 -0.44
C SER A 16 14.54 18.82 0.67
N ILE A 17 13.86 19.83 1.23
CA ILE A 17 12.77 19.66 2.20
C ILE A 17 11.60 18.93 1.54
N ASP A 18 11.21 19.32 0.33
CA ASP A 18 10.10 18.68 -0.39
C ASP A 18 10.41 17.22 -0.73
N LEU A 19 11.65 16.89 -1.10
CA LEU A 19 12.09 15.51 -1.25
C LEU A 19 12.02 14.74 0.08
N GLY A 20 12.47 15.34 1.19
CA GLY A 20 12.34 14.74 2.52
C GLY A 20 10.88 14.50 2.92
N LYS A 21 9.97 15.42 2.60
CA LYS A 21 8.53 15.28 2.82
C LYS A 21 7.90 14.23 1.91
N SER A 22 8.30 14.14 0.65
CA SER A 22 7.80 13.10 -0.25
C SER A 22 8.18 11.73 0.30
N LEU A 23 9.41 11.54 0.75
CA LEU A 23 9.88 10.34 1.47
C LEU A 23 9.05 10.02 2.72
N ILE A 24 8.61 11.04 3.46
CA ILE A 24 7.71 10.86 4.60
C ILE A 24 6.34 10.31 4.16
N GLU A 25 5.86 10.68 2.97
CA GLU A 25 4.55 10.30 2.42
C GLU A 25 4.56 9.08 1.48
N VAL A 26 5.73 8.65 0.97
CA VAL A 26 5.88 7.51 0.02
C VAL A 26 5.18 6.23 0.50
N GLY A 27 5.01 6.04 1.81
CA GLY A 27 4.25 4.92 2.40
C GLY A 27 2.77 4.81 2.04
N LYS A 28 2.20 5.73 1.24
CA LYS A 28 0.79 5.68 0.78
C LYS A 28 0.62 5.34 -0.71
N ALA A 29 1.68 5.38 -1.52
CA ALA A 29 1.61 5.12 -2.95
C ALA A 29 2.16 3.72 -3.29
N SER A 30 1.59 3.07 -4.32
CA SER A 30 2.13 1.80 -4.84
C SER A 30 3.60 1.98 -5.24
N ILE A 31 4.45 1.01 -4.91
CA ILE A 31 5.88 1.06 -5.22
C ILE A 31 6.16 1.16 -6.73
N GLU A 32 5.23 0.67 -7.56
CA GLU A 32 5.30 0.80 -9.01
C GLU A 32 5.49 2.25 -9.48
N PHE A 33 5.00 3.23 -8.71
CA PHE A 33 5.20 4.65 -9.03
C PHE A 33 6.68 5.06 -9.00
N LEU A 34 7.53 4.43 -8.20
CA LEU A 34 8.98 4.71 -8.17
C LEU A 34 9.71 4.21 -9.42
N LYS A 35 9.11 3.28 -10.18
CA LYS A 35 9.63 2.79 -11.47
C LYS A 35 9.29 3.72 -12.65
N GLU A 36 8.43 4.71 -12.45
CA GLU A 36 8.10 5.66 -13.51
C GLU A 36 9.29 6.57 -13.81
N GLU A 37 9.74 6.63 -15.06
CA GLU A 37 10.87 7.46 -15.50
C GLU A 37 10.72 8.93 -15.07
N ARG A 38 9.49 9.47 -15.12
CA ARG A 38 9.19 10.83 -14.66
C ARG A 38 9.49 11.00 -13.17
N VAL A 39 9.16 10.00 -12.36
CA VAL A 39 9.39 9.99 -10.92
C VAL A 39 10.87 9.88 -10.65
N GLN A 40 11.56 8.93 -11.29
CA GLN A 40 13.02 8.80 -11.17
C GLN A 40 13.75 10.09 -11.54
N ASN A 41 13.35 10.76 -12.62
CA ASN A 41 13.93 12.04 -13.01
C ASN A 41 13.67 13.14 -11.97
N ALA A 42 12.48 13.17 -11.37
CA ALA A 42 12.17 14.09 -10.27
C ALA A 42 13.04 13.80 -9.04
N TRP A 43 13.29 12.53 -8.72
CA TRP A 43 14.18 12.09 -7.65
C TRP A 43 15.64 12.48 -7.92
N LYS A 44 16.18 12.19 -9.10
CA LYS A 44 17.54 12.59 -9.50
C LYS A 44 17.73 14.10 -9.42
N SER A 45 16.73 14.86 -9.87
CA SER A 45 16.71 16.32 -9.73
C SER A 45 16.75 16.72 -8.25
N GLY A 46 15.87 16.18 -7.40
CA GLY A 46 15.84 16.45 -5.97
C GLY A 46 17.16 16.12 -5.26
N LEU A 47 17.75 14.96 -5.54
CA LEU A 47 19.05 14.55 -4.97
C LEU A 47 20.20 15.49 -5.38
N THR A 48 20.18 16.01 -6.61
CA THR A 48 21.13 17.04 -7.05
C THR A 48 21.01 18.31 -6.21
N LYS A 49 19.80 18.65 -5.72
CA LYS A 49 19.59 19.80 -4.82
C LYS A 49 20.09 19.52 -3.42
N VAL A 50 19.95 18.29 -2.92
CA VAL A 50 20.53 17.85 -1.65
C VAL A 50 22.06 17.94 -1.69
N ALA A 51 22.68 17.56 -2.80
CA ALA A 51 24.12 17.78 -3.00
C ALA A 51 24.48 19.28 -2.96
N GLY A 52 23.69 20.12 -3.61
CA GLY A 52 23.83 21.58 -3.52
C GLY A 52 23.72 22.13 -2.09
N VAL A 53 22.82 21.59 -1.27
CA VAL A 53 22.76 21.92 0.17
C VAL A 53 24.09 21.56 0.87
N GLY A 54 24.64 20.38 0.59
CA GLY A 54 25.96 19.98 1.12
C GLY A 54 27.09 20.95 0.72
N GLU A 55 27.10 21.42 -0.53
CA GLU A 55 28.04 22.43 -1.01
C GLU A 55 27.86 23.79 -0.32
N ILE A 56 26.62 24.23 -0.09
CA ILE A 56 26.33 25.48 0.63
C ILE A 56 26.85 25.40 2.07
N ILE A 57 26.57 24.29 2.76
CA ILE A 57 27.06 24.09 4.12
C ILE A 57 28.58 24.10 4.14
N LYS A 58 29.23 23.42 3.19
CA LYS A 58 30.69 23.50 3.02
C LYS A 58 31.18 24.93 2.81
N GLY A 59 30.45 25.74 2.03
CA GLY A 59 30.72 27.16 1.85
C GLY A 59 30.65 27.92 3.17
N ILE A 60 29.59 27.73 3.96
CA ILE A 60 29.42 28.32 5.30
C ILE A 60 30.59 27.93 6.22
N LEU A 61 31.02 26.67 6.22
CA LEU A 61 32.19 26.20 6.98
C LEU A 61 33.48 26.94 6.64
N SER A 62 33.59 27.46 5.42
CA SER A 62 34.78 28.16 4.92
C SER A 62 34.81 29.65 5.30
N PHE A 63 33.72 30.19 5.87
CA PHE A 63 33.61 31.58 6.32
C PHE A 63 33.38 31.68 7.84
N VAL A 64 34.28 32.37 8.56
CA VAL A 64 34.24 32.62 10.02
C VAL A 64 33.09 33.61 10.36
N PRO A 65 32.43 33.51 11.55
CA PRO A 65 31.03 33.90 11.74
C PRO A 65 30.90 35.40 12.01
N SER A 66 30.29 36.16 11.10
CA SER A 66 30.00 37.58 11.40
C SER A 66 28.71 38.13 10.81
N ALA A 67 27.83 37.27 10.29
CA ALA A 67 26.49 37.68 9.91
C ALA A 67 25.50 36.58 10.28
N GLU A 68 24.34 36.96 10.81
CA GLU A 68 23.19 36.05 10.91
C GLU A 68 23.04 35.32 9.58
N ASN A 69 23.19 33.99 9.62
CA ASN A 69 23.13 33.20 8.42
C ASN A 69 21.70 33.32 7.85
N PRO A 70 21.52 33.88 6.64
CA PRO A 70 20.19 34.11 6.09
C PRO A 70 19.44 32.81 5.77
N MET A 71 20.10 31.67 5.92
CA MET A 71 19.58 30.32 5.67
C MET A 71 19.16 29.57 6.96
N VAL A 72 19.25 30.20 8.14
CA VAL A 72 19.00 29.52 9.44
C VAL A 72 17.63 28.86 9.49
N GLN A 73 16.58 29.53 8.99
CA GLN A 73 15.24 28.96 9.01
C GLN A 73 15.12 27.74 8.08
N GLN A 74 15.68 27.83 6.87
CA GLN A 74 15.67 26.73 5.91
C GLN A 74 16.48 25.51 6.40
N MET A 75 17.60 25.76 7.09
CA MET A 75 18.39 24.71 7.74
C MET A 75 17.58 24.02 8.84
N LYS A 76 16.90 24.80 9.69
CA LYS A 76 16.03 24.27 10.74
C LYS A 76 14.88 23.44 10.17
N ASP A 77 14.19 23.93 9.14
CA ASP A 77 13.07 23.24 8.49
C ASP A 77 13.52 21.90 7.86
N LEU A 78 14.71 21.89 7.23
CA LEU A 78 15.30 20.68 6.68
C LEU A 78 15.63 19.69 7.79
N THR A 79 16.28 20.14 8.86
CA THR A 79 16.58 19.30 10.00
C THR A 79 15.32 18.70 10.62
N GLU A 80 14.27 19.50 10.86
CA GLU A 80 13.00 19.00 11.41
C GLU A 80 12.37 17.94 10.51
N THR A 81 12.46 18.12 9.19
CA THR A 81 11.98 17.15 8.21
C THR A 81 12.78 15.84 8.29
N LEU A 82 14.11 15.91 8.37
CA LEU A 82 14.98 14.74 8.46
C LEU A 82 14.83 13.99 9.79
N LYS A 83 14.64 14.71 10.90
CA LYS A 83 14.30 14.14 12.21
C LYS A 83 13.00 13.35 12.14
N LYS A 84 11.93 13.93 11.58
CA LYS A 84 10.64 13.25 11.36
C LYS A 84 10.76 12.00 10.50
N LEU A 85 11.59 12.03 9.46
CA LEU A 85 11.86 10.86 8.62
C LEU A 85 12.54 9.74 9.43
N GLY A 86 13.53 10.08 10.26
CA GLY A 86 14.18 9.14 11.19
C GLY A 86 13.21 8.56 12.21
N ASP A 87 12.37 9.40 12.81
CA ASP A 87 11.40 9.00 13.84
C ASP A 87 10.36 8.01 13.29
N LYS A 88 9.89 8.17 12.04
CA LYS A 88 8.98 7.21 11.40
C LYS A 88 9.59 5.82 11.25
N VAL A 89 10.87 5.75 10.84
CA VAL A 89 11.57 4.46 10.74
C VAL A 89 11.76 3.85 12.13
N SER A 90 12.13 4.67 13.13
CA SER A 90 12.33 4.18 14.51
C SER A 90 11.05 3.68 15.16
N ALA A 91 9.93 4.40 15.03
CA ALA A 91 8.65 4.01 15.60
C ALA A 91 8.20 2.64 15.07
N ASN A 92 8.37 2.40 13.77
CA ASN A 92 8.07 1.12 13.16
C ASN A 92 8.94 -0.01 13.72
N PHE A 93 10.21 0.26 14.06
CA PHE A 93 11.18 -0.71 14.61
C PHE A 93 11.02 -1.00 16.10
N ASP A 94 10.61 -0.04 16.91
CA ASP A 94 10.42 -0.28 18.34
C ASP A 94 9.29 -1.29 18.61
N GLU A 95 8.36 -1.43 17.67
CA GLU A 95 7.35 -2.47 17.62
C GLU A 95 7.88 -3.86 17.19
N MET A 96 9.14 -3.97 16.70
CA MET A 96 9.72 -5.16 16.03
C MET A 96 10.85 -5.84 16.82
N LYS A 97 10.57 -6.25 18.05
CA LYS A 97 11.57 -6.96 18.89
C LYS A 97 11.22 -8.41 19.13
N ILE A 98 10.68 -9.11 18.13
CA ILE A 98 10.20 -10.49 18.30
C ILE A 98 11.19 -11.50 17.71
N TYR A 99 11.93 -11.15 16.64
CA TYR A 99 12.82 -12.10 15.95
C TYR A 99 14.29 -11.68 15.87
N VAL A 100 15.20 -12.67 15.88
CA VAL A 100 16.66 -12.45 15.75
C VAL A 100 17.03 -11.75 14.44
N ALA A 101 16.32 -12.03 13.34
CA ALA A 101 16.54 -11.37 12.07
C ALA A 101 16.18 -9.88 12.11
N GLU A 102 15.11 -9.48 12.83
CA GLU A 102 14.76 -8.07 13.05
C GLU A 102 15.85 -7.34 13.84
N ILE A 103 16.42 -8.01 14.86
CA ILE A 103 17.56 -7.50 15.63
C ILE A 103 18.79 -7.31 14.73
N ASN A 104 19.13 -8.31 13.91
CA ASN A 104 20.27 -8.22 13.00
C ASN A 104 20.06 -7.13 11.94
N PHE A 105 18.86 -7.03 11.38
CA PHE A 105 18.49 -5.95 10.47
C PHE A 105 18.68 -4.59 11.14
N PHE A 106 18.16 -4.42 12.38
CA PHE A 106 18.32 -3.19 13.13
C PHE A 106 19.80 -2.83 13.35
N VAL A 107 20.60 -3.77 13.86
CA VAL A 107 22.01 -3.53 14.21
C VAL A 107 22.86 -3.26 12.97
N ARG A 108 22.56 -3.90 11.84
CA ARG A 108 23.42 -3.88 10.64
C ARG A 108 22.98 -2.88 9.58
N ILE A 109 21.70 -2.52 9.56
CA ILE A 109 21.10 -1.61 8.59
C ILE A 109 20.61 -0.35 9.32
N THR A 110 19.55 -0.46 10.11
CA THR A 110 18.84 0.70 10.68
C THR A 110 19.72 1.58 11.57
N SER A 111 20.48 0.98 12.48
CA SER A 111 21.34 1.71 13.43
C SER A 111 22.47 2.49 12.73
N PRO A 112 23.26 1.89 11.81
CA PRO A 112 24.18 2.63 10.97
C PRO A 112 23.53 3.78 10.19
N THR A 113 22.35 3.57 9.61
CA THR A 113 21.62 4.63 8.90
C THR A 113 21.27 5.78 9.83
N TYR A 114 20.76 5.49 11.04
CA TYR A 114 20.44 6.50 12.04
C TYR A 114 21.67 7.33 12.45
N VAL A 115 22.81 6.66 12.67
CA VAL A 115 24.07 7.33 13.01
C VAL A 115 24.50 8.28 11.90
N LEU A 116 24.44 7.86 10.64
CA LEU A 116 24.77 8.72 9.48
C LEU A 116 23.81 9.91 9.37
N MET A 117 22.51 9.67 9.47
CA MET A 117 21.48 10.72 9.44
C MET A 117 21.73 11.76 10.54
N ARG A 118 22.07 11.31 11.75
CA ARG A 118 22.35 12.20 12.88
C ARG A 118 23.56 13.09 12.63
N TYR A 119 24.68 12.53 12.17
CA TYR A 119 25.86 13.33 11.85
C TYR A 119 25.65 14.26 10.64
N MET A 120 24.84 13.85 9.66
CA MET A 120 24.40 14.73 8.57
C MET A 120 23.58 15.90 9.12
N ILE A 121 22.62 15.63 10.00
CA ILE A 121 21.82 16.65 10.69
C ILE A 121 22.72 17.58 11.51
N ASP A 122 23.74 17.07 12.19
CA ASP A 122 24.68 17.90 12.95
C ASP A 122 25.48 18.85 12.03
N CYS A 123 25.81 18.43 10.80
CA CYS A 123 26.40 19.33 9.80
C CYS A 123 25.43 20.46 9.40
N ILE A 124 24.12 20.21 9.45
CA ILE A 124 23.07 21.17 9.11
C ILE A 124 22.77 22.11 10.29
N ASP A 125 22.53 21.58 11.49
CA ASP A 125 22.19 22.40 12.66
C ASP A 125 23.39 23.19 13.19
N HIS A 126 24.59 22.60 13.15
CA HIS A 126 25.80 23.14 13.74
C HIS A 126 26.97 23.03 12.75
N PRO A 127 26.97 23.82 11.65
CA PRO A 127 28.05 23.76 10.68
C PRO A 127 29.37 24.16 11.35
N GLY A 128 30.28 23.20 11.51
CA GLY A 128 31.65 23.40 11.93
C GLY A 128 32.61 22.34 11.36
N PRO A 129 33.94 22.57 11.41
CA PRO A 129 34.93 21.57 11.01
C PRO A 129 34.73 20.22 11.72
N ASP A 130 34.38 20.27 13.02
CA ASP A 130 34.15 19.09 13.84
C ASP A 130 32.93 18.29 13.39
N SER A 131 31.80 18.94 13.07
CA SER A 131 30.61 18.24 12.59
C SER A 131 30.85 17.60 11.23
N LYS A 132 31.56 18.29 10.33
CA LYS A 132 31.99 17.73 9.04
C LYS A 132 32.90 16.51 9.20
N GLU A 133 33.89 16.58 10.08
CA GLU A 133 34.84 15.48 10.29
C GLU A 133 34.16 14.27 10.97
N ASN A 134 33.28 14.51 11.94
CA ASN A 134 32.47 13.46 12.55
C ASN A 134 31.58 12.76 11.51
N PHE A 135 30.92 13.53 10.63
CA PHE A 135 30.15 12.97 9.53
C PHE A 135 31.01 12.19 8.54
N ARG A 136 32.18 12.71 8.16
CA ARG A 136 33.14 11.98 7.30
C ARG A 136 33.52 10.64 7.91
N ASN A 137 33.86 10.60 9.19
CA ASN A 137 34.27 9.38 9.89
C ASN A 137 33.13 8.35 9.94
N ALA A 138 31.90 8.79 10.22
CA ALA A 138 30.73 7.93 10.17
C ALA A 138 30.47 7.40 8.75
N TYR A 139 30.52 8.28 7.74
CA TYR A 139 30.31 7.94 6.34
C TYR A 139 31.32 6.90 5.84
N LEU A 140 32.62 7.08 6.12
CA LEU A 140 33.65 6.13 5.69
C LEU A 140 33.50 4.75 6.34
N ARG A 141 32.96 4.70 7.57
CA ARG A 141 32.70 3.43 8.27
C ARG A 141 31.49 2.69 7.69
N HIS A 142 30.48 3.46 7.28
CA HIS A 142 29.19 2.96 6.80
C HIS A 142 28.74 3.65 5.50
N PRO A 143 29.45 3.52 4.36
CA PRO A 143 29.01 4.17 3.13
C PRO A 143 27.63 3.65 2.72
N PRO A 144 26.70 4.51 2.25
CA PRO A 144 25.35 4.10 1.82
C PRO A 144 25.34 2.90 0.88
N MET A 145 26.23 2.86 -0.12
CA MET A 145 26.37 1.72 -1.04
C MET A 145 26.67 0.39 -0.31
N LYS A 146 27.52 0.41 0.72
CA LYS A 146 27.80 -0.79 1.53
C LYS A 146 26.56 -1.24 2.30
N LEU A 147 25.79 -0.29 2.82
CA LEU A 147 24.56 -0.60 3.56
C LEU A 147 23.48 -1.17 2.64
N VAL A 148 23.38 -0.69 1.39
CA VAL A 148 22.50 -1.27 0.37
C VAL A 148 22.86 -2.72 0.07
N TYR A 149 24.13 -3.02 -0.21
CA TYR A 149 24.53 -4.42 -0.46
C TYR A 149 24.30 -5.32 0.75
N ASN A 150 24.52 -4.81 1.97
CA ASN A 150 24.17 -5.54 3.18
C ASN A 150 22.66 -5.82 3.22
N LEU A 151 21.82 -4.80 3.01
CA LEU A 151 20.37 -4.92 3.01
C LEU A 151 19.91 -5.97 1.99
N MET A 152 20.41 -5.91 0.76
CA MET A 152 20.11 -6.90 -0.27
C MET A 152 20.49 -8.32 0.18
N SER A 153 21.68 -8.49 0.76
CA SER A 153 22.10 -9.80 1.30
C SER A 153 21.18 -10.31 2.41
N TYR A 154 20.63 -9.43 3.27
CA TYR A 154 19.63 -9.82 4.27
C TYR A 154 18.31 -10.26 3.61
N LEU A 155 17.91 -9.56 2.55
CA LEU A 155 16.69 -9.80 1.81
C LEU A 155 16.73 -11.06 0.94
N ASP A 156 17.91 -11.49 0.50
CA ASP A 156 18.11 -12.64 -0.40
C ASP A 156 17.90 -14.01 0.25
N HIS A 157 17.91 -14.10 1.58
CA HIS A 157 17.74 -15.36 2.29
C HIS A 157 16.54 -15.32 3.24
N ASP A 158 15.66 -16.31 3.16
CA ASP A 158 14.43 -16.40 3.96
C ASP A 158 14.69 -16.25 5.47
N SER A 159 15.75 -16.88 5.99
CA SER A 159 16.09 -16.84 7.41
C SER A 159 16.59 -15.48 7.92
N THR A 160 16.92 -14.55 7.03
CA THR A 160 17.41 -13.21 7.36
C THR A 160 16.53 -12.09 6.83
N ASN A 161 15.57 -12.41 5.96
CA ASN A 161 14.65 -11.46 5.37
C ASN A 161 13.53 -11.15 6.38
N PRO A 162 13.49 -9.94 6.96
CA PRO A 162 12.54 -9.64 8.02
C PRO A 162 11.09 -9.54 7.52
N LEU A 163 10.88 -9.14 6.26
CA LEU A 163 9.56 -9.14 5.63
C LEU A 163 9.03 -10.57 5.56
N ARG A 164 9.82 -11.49 4.98
CA ARG A 164 9.41 -12.90 4.83
C ARG A 164 9.12 -13.54 6.18
N LEU A 165 9.99 -13.37 7.18
CA LEU A 165 9.77 -13.92 8.52
C LEU A 165 8.49 -13.40 9.18
N ALA A 166 8.21 -12.09 9.05
CA ALA A 166 6.99 -11.52 9.61
C ALA A 166 5.74 -12.05 8.90
N MET A 167 5.77 -12.14 7.58
CA MET A 167 4.69 -12.72 6.77
C MET A 167 4.50 -14.20 7.11
N ASP A 168 5.56 -14.98 7.21
CA ASP A 168 5.54 -16.43 7.47
C ASP A 168 5.01 -16.76 8.88
N ALA A 169 5.28 -15.89 9.85
CA ALA A 169 4.73 -16.01 11.20
C ALA A 169 3.21 -15.82 11.26
N GLU A 170 2.62 -15.10 10.31
CA GLU A 170 1.18 -14.93 10.24
C GLU A 170 0.50 -16.21 9.71
N LYS A 171 -0.51 -16.69 10.45
CA LYS A 171 -1.38 -17.77 9.96
C LYS A 171 -2.14 -17.37 8.69
N VAL A 172 -2.55 -16.11 8.61
CA VAL A 172 -3.19 -15.52 7.44
C VAL A 172 -2.47 -14.24 7.09
N LYS A 173 -2.01 -14.15 5.84
CA LYS A 173 -1.19 -13.06 5.35
C LYS A 173 -2.00 -11.76 5.27
N THR A 174 -1.48 -10.69 5.86
CA THR A 174 -2.17 -9.40 5.92
C THR A 174 -1.47 -8.32 5.08
N ARG A 175 -2.26 -7.40 4.52
CA ARG A 175 -1.72 -6.22 3.83
C ARG A 175 -0.95 -5.32 4.78
N ALA A 176 -1.39 -5.24 6.04
CA ALA A 176 -0.78 -4.40 7.04
C ALA A 176 0.68 -4.80 7.29
N THR A 177 0.96 -6.10 7.50
CA THR A 177 2.31 -6.59 7.75
C THR A 177 3.22 -6.41 6.53
N PHE A 178 2.71 -6.72 5.33
CA PHE A 178 3.48 -6.53 4.10
C PHE A 178 3.83 -5.05 3.88
N ASN A 179 2.81 -4.17 3.87
CA ASN A 179 2.98 -2.73 3.63
C ASN A 179 3.86 -2.07 4.69
N LYS A 180 3.85 -2.57 5.95
CA LYS A 180 4.73 -2.08 7.01
C LYS A 180 6.20 -2.30 6.65
N TRP A 181 6.57 -3.51 6.24
CA TRP A 181 7.95 -3.83 5.87
C TRP A 181 8.38 -3.17 4.57
N GLU A 182 7.48 -3.13 3.59
CA GLU A 182 7.62 -2.40 2.34
C GLU A 182 7.99 -0.93 2.62
N ASP A 183 7.21 -0.23 3.46
CA ASP A 183 7.43 1.16 3.86
C ASP A 183 8.80 1.36 4.56
N ILE A 184 9.18 0.46 5.46
CA ILE A 184 10.46 0.56 6.20
C ILE A 184 11.65 0.46 5.26
N ILE A 185 11.66 -0.56 4.40
CA ILE A 185 12.76 -0.84 3.47
C ILE A 185 12.92 0.36 2.52
N LEU A 186 11.81 0.84 1.94
CA LEU A 186 11.83 1.98 1.02
C LEU A 186 12.29 3.28 1.68
N ARG A 187 11.86 3.55 2.92
CA ARG A 187 12.34 4.72 3.68
C ARG A 187 13.84 4.66 3.93
N ILE A 188 14.37 3.49 4.26
CA ILE A 188 15.81 3.29 4.46
C ILE A 188 16.57 3.52 3.15
N MET A 189 16.09 3.01 2.02
CA MET A 189 16.68 3.29 0.69
C MET A 189 16.65 4.79 0.38
N GLY A 190 15.54 5.45 0.70
CA GLY A 190 15.39 6.90 0.68
C GLY A 190 16.48 7.65 1.44
N GLN A 191 16.71 7.24 2.70
CA GLN A 191 17.75 7.80 3.55
C GLN A 191 19.14 7.57 2.97
N PHE A 192 19.43 6.39 2.41
CA PHE A 192 20.70 6.11 1.74
C PHE A 192 20.98 7.06 0.58
N MET A 193 20.01 7.25 -0.31
CA MET A 193 20.13 8.20 -1.41
C MET A 193 20.34 9.63 -0.90
N PHE A 194 19.61 10.04 0.13
CA PHE A 194 19.73 11.38 0.72
C PHE A 194 21.12 11.61 1.35
N ILE A 195 21.63 10.65 2.12
CA ILE A 195 22.95 10.70 2.74
C ILE A 195 24.05 10.75 1.69
N GLU A 196 23.97 9.91 0.65
CA GLU A 196 24.94 9.89 -0.44
C GLU A 196 24.97 11.26 -1.16
N ALA A 197 23.79 11.86 -1.36
CA ALA A 197 23.65 13.15 -2.03
C ALA A 197 24.31 14.26 -1.22
N PHE A 198 23.99 14.31 0.06
CA PHE A 198 24.60 15.28 0.97
C PHE A 198 26.12 15.09 1.07
N ALA A 199 26.60 13.85 1.17
CA ALA A 199 28.01 13.51 1.25
C ALA A 199 28.79 13.94 0.00
N ASN A 200 28.21 13.77 -1.20
CA ASN A 200 28.81 14.24 -2.44
C ASN A 200 29.12 15.75 -2.38
N GLY A 201 28.14 16.55 -1.94
CA GLY A 201 28.29 18.00 -1.81
C GLY A 201 29.28 18.44 -0.71
N ILE A 202 29.15 17.89 0.51
CA ILE A 202 29.94 18.38 1.65
C ILE A 202 31.35 17.78 1.73
N LEU A 203 31.52 16.53 1.30
CA LEU A 203 32.78 15.78 1.38
C LEU A 203 33.54 15.72 0.05
N GLU A 204 32.94 16.19 -1.05
CA GLU A 204 33.49 16.15 -2.42
C GLU A 204 33.84 14.75 -2.91
N ILE A 205 33.08 13.76 -2.43
CA ILE A 205 33.20 12.41 -2.92
C ILE A 205 32.56 12.42 -4.30
N LYS A 206 33.35 12.23 -5.36
CA LYS A 206 32.88 12.17 -6.74
C LYS A 206 32.02 10.92 -6.94
N SER A 207 30.76 10.98 -6.49
CA SER A 207 29.86 9.83 -6.37
C SER A 207 28.68 9.87 -7.33
N LYS A 208 28.77 10.62 -8.44
CA LYS A 208 27.65 10.70 -9.39
C LYS A 208 27.23 9.31 -9.89
N ASP A 209 28.20 8.43 -10.14
CA ASP A 209 27.99 7.03 -10.52
C ASP A 209 27.33 6.20 -9.38
N ASN A 210 27.47 6.61 -8.12
CA ASN A 210 26.81 5.95 -7.00
C ASN A 210 25.32 6.30 -6.91
N PHE A 211 24.86 7.45 -7.42
CA PHE A 211 23.43 7.79 -7.38
C PHE A 211 22.61 6.93 -8.32
N ASP A 212 23.05 6.82 -9.57
CA ASP A 212 22.39 5.97 -10.55
C ASP A 212 22.39 4.52 -10.04
N LEU A 213 23.52 4.06 -9.51
CA LEU A 213 23.60 2.72 -8.92
C LEU A 213 22.69 2.54 -7.69
N LEU A 214 22.53 3.53 -6.81
CA LEU A 214 21.59 3.43 -5.68
C LEU A 214 20.13 3.33 -6.14
N ILE A 215 19.77 4.05 -7.21
CA ILE A 215 18.44 3.99 -7.81
C ILE A 215 18.23 2.60 -8.43
N ASP A 216 19.18 2.12 -9.23
CA ASP A 216 19.13 0.79 -9.85
C ASP A 216 18.96 -0.31 -8.79
N ARG A 217 19.73 -0.25 -7.69
CA ARG A 217 19.60 -1.21 -6.58
C ARG A 217 18.28 -1.07 -5.83
N THR A 218 17.71 0.13 -5.77
CA THR A 218 16.37 0.33 -5.19
C THR A 218 15.33 -0.36 -6.06
N GLU A 219 15.39 -0.21 -7.38
CA GLU A 219 14.50 -0.89 -8.33
C GLU A 219 14.58 -2.42 -8.19
N GLU A 220 15.78 -2.98 -8.10
CA GLU A 220 15.96 -4.42 -7.87
C GLU A 220 15.30 -4.92 -6.58
N ILE A 221 15.36 -4.12 -5.50
CA ILE A 221 14.68 -4.44 -4.24
C ILE A 221 13.17 -4.35 -4.40
N ILE A 222 12.67 -3.37 -5.16
CA ILE A 222 11.25 -3.20 -5.45
C ILE A 222 10.73 -4.41 -6.24
N ASP A 223 11.42 -4.82 -7.30
CA ASP A 223 11.05 -5.98 -8.11
C ASP A 223 10.94 -7.24 -7.25
N LYS A 224 11.91 -7.48 -6.36
CA LYS A 224 11.86 -8.60 -5.40
C LYS A 224 10.66 -8.51 -4.46
N MET A 225 10.34 -7.33 -3.95
CA MET A 225 9.16 -7.15 -3.10
C MET A 225 7.87 -7.42 -3.87
N ASP A 226 7.76 -6.97 -5.12
CA ASP A 226 6.60 -7.26 -5.97
C ASP A 226 6.45 -8.78 -6.18
N ASP A 227 7.54 -9.49 -6.46
CA ASP A 227 7.53 -10.95 -6.58
C ASP A 227 7.05 -11.62 -5.28
N TRP A 228 7.55 -11.22 -4.12
CA TRP A 228 7.12 -11.76 -2.82
C TRP A 228 5.65 -11.42 -2.54
N LYS A 229 5.19 -10.24 -2.94
CA LYS A 229 3.78 -9.84 -2.82
C LYS A 229 2.89 -10.80 -3.59
N GLN A 230 3.25 -11.11 -4.84
CA GLN A 230 2.52 -12.08 -5.66
C GLN A 230 2.57 -13.48 -5.05
N GLU A 231 3.72 -13.92 -4.53
CA GLU A 231 3.86 -15.20 -3.84
C GLU A 231 2.90 -15.31 -2.64
N TYR A 232 2.87 -14.29 -1.76
CA TYR A 232 1.97 -14.29 -0.61
C TYR A 232 0.49 -14.09 -0.99
N MET A 233 0.19 -13.37 -2.08
CA MET A 233 -1.18 -13.24 -2.60
C MET A 233 -1.73 -14.54 -3.18
N ALA A 234 -0.85 -15.45 -3.62
CA ALA A 234 -1.23 -16.78 -4.09
C ALA A 234 -1.65 -17.72 -2.94
N ASP A 235 -1.27 -17.41 -1.68
CA ASP A 235 -1.73 -18.14 -0.51
C ASP A 235 -3.23 -17.89 -0.25
N ARG A 236 -4.04 -18.94 -0.46
CA ARG A 236 -5.50 -18.91 -0.28
C ARG A 236 -5.97 -19.25 1.14
N ASN A 237 -5.07 -19.42 2.12
CA ASN A 237 -5.39 -19.74 3.51
C ASN A 237 -6.37 -18.75 4.16
N TYR A 238 -6.36 -17.49 3.71
CA TYR A 238 -7.30 -16.47 4.18
C TYR A 238 -8.77 -16.88 3.98
N TRP A 239 -9.06 -17.65 2.92
CA TRP A 239 -10.41 -18.04 2.56
C TRP A 239 -10.96 -19.13 3.48
N ASP A 240 -10.11 -20.10 3.84
CA ASP A 240 -10.45 -21.14 4.80
C ASP A 240 -10.63 -20.57 6.20
N GLU A 241 -9.80 -19.60 6.57
CA GLU A 241 -9.95 -18.86 7.83
C GLU A 241 -11.27 -18.08 7.89
N LEU A 242 -11.61 -17.33 6.85
CA LEU A 242 -12.87 -16.61 6.77
C LEU A 242 -14.06 -17.56 6.85
N ARG A 243 -14.01 -18.69 6.14
CA ARG A 243 -15.06 -19.72 6.16
C ARG A 243 -15.28 -20.28 7.57
N ALA A 244 -14.21 -20.47 8.33
CA ALA A 244 -14.27 -20.97 9.70
C ALA A 244 -14.79 -19.91 10.69
N VAL A 245 -14.36 -18.66 10.56
CA VAL A 245 -14.66 -17.61 11.56
C VAL A 245 -15.98 -16.90 11.31
N LEU A 246 -16.37 -16.68 10.06
CA LEU A 246 -17.54 -15.88 9.71
C LEU A 246 -18.84 -16.37 10.38
N PRO A 247 -19.19 -17.66 10.38
CA PRO A 247 -20.42 -18.14 11.03
C PRO A 247 -20.42 -17.87 12.55
N LYS A 248 -19.29 -18.09 13.22
CA LYS A 248 -19.14 -17.85 14.66
C LYS A 248 -19.29 -16.36 14.96
N TRP A 249 -18.61 -15.51 14.19
CA TRP A 249 -18.67 -14.07 14.35
C TRP A 249 -20.09 -13.52 14.14
N LEU A 250 -20.80 -13.99 13.11
CA LEU A 250 -22.19 -13.59 12.85
C LEU A 250 -23.13 -13.95 14.01
N ASN A 251 -22.94 -15.12 14.63
CA ASN A 251 -23.73 -15.55 15.79
C ASN A 251 -23.45 -14.68 17.03
N GLU A 252 -22.18 -14.40 17.31
CA GLU A 252 -21.76 -13.55 18.43
C GLU A 252 -22.24 -12.10 18.26
N ASN A 253 -22.39 -11.66 17.01
CA ASN A 253 -22.80 -10.30 16.65
C ASN A 253 -24.22 -10.22 16.08
N ALA A 254 -25.11 -11.15 16.47
CA ALA A 254 -26.47 -11.25 15.92
C ALA A 254 -27.29 -9.95 16.07
N LYS A 255 -27.01 -9.16 17.11
CA LYS A 255 -27.70 -7.89 17.41
C LYS A 255 -27.27 -6.70 16.54
N LEU A 256 -26.15 -6.81 15.81
CA LEU A 256 -25.70 -5.75 14.91
C LEU A 256 -26.65 -5.60 13.72
N SER A 257 -26.73 -4.38 13.16
CA SER A 257 -27.47 -4.15 11.93
C SER A 257 -26.82 -4.86 10.74
N ASN A 258 -27.57 -5.09 9.66
CA ASN A 258 -27.00 -5.65 8.43
C ASN A 258 -25.89 -4.74 7.86
N THR A 259 -25.97 -3.42 8.09
CA THR A 259 -24.96 -2.45 7.66
C THR A 259 -23.66 -2.69 8.41
N ASP A 260 -23.70 -2.72 9.75
CA ASP A 260 -22.52 -2.92 10.59
C ASP A 260 -21.88 -4.29 10.31
N LYS A 261 -22.70 -5.33 10.11
CA LYS A 261 -22.23 -6.66 9.71
C LYS A 261 -21.50 -6.61 8.36
N ALA A 262 -22.10 -5.99 7.34
CA ALA A 262 -21.50 -5.92 6.02
C ALA A 262 -20.20 -5.11 6.03
N ASP A 263 -20.13 -4.01 6.79
CA ASP A 263 -18.94 -3.17 6.91
C ASP A 263 -17.81 -3.88 7.66
N ALA A 264 -18.11 -4.63 8.73
CA ALA A 264 -17.12 -5.42 9.45
C ALA A 264 -16.54 -6.56 8.60
N ILE A 265 -17.38 -7.25 7.82
CA ILE A 265 -16.92 -8.31 6.90
C ILE A 265 -16.07 -7.71 5.78
N LYS A 266 -16.49 -6.56 5.22
CA LYS A 266 -15.70 -5.81 4.24
C LYS A 266 -14.32 -5.47 4.81
N ALA A 267 -14.26 -4.86 5.99
CA ALA A 267 -12.98 -4.45 6.61
C ALA A 267 -12.05 -5.65 6.82
N ARG A 268 -12.59 -6.82 7.20
CA ARG A 268 -11.82 -8.05 7.33
C ARG A 268 -11.25 -8.54 5.99
N LEU A 269 -12.04 -8.52 4.94
CA LEU A 269 -11.60 -8.88 3.59
C LEU A 269 -10.57 -7.91 3.01
N GLU A 270 -10.68 -6.62 3.31
CA GLU A 270 -9.70 -5.59 2.93
C GLU A 270 -8.35 -5.77 3.64
N ALA A 271 -8.34 -6.36 4.83
CA ALA A 271 -7.12 -6.63 5.59
C ALA A 271 -6.28 -7.77 5.01
N TYR A 272 -6.87 -8.74 4.31
CA TYR A 272 -6.14 -9.88 3.74
C TYR A 272 -5.27 -9.46 2.56
N LEU A 273 -4.04 -9.99 2.51
CA LEU A 273 -3.17 -9.85 1.35
C LEU A 273 -3.59 -10.86 0.28
N THR A 274 -4.48 -10.43 -0.60
CA THR A 274 -5.01 -11.25 -1.70
C THR A 274 -5.25 -10.41 -2.95
N GLY A 275 -5.12 -11.06 -4.11
CA GLY A 275 -5.48 -10.53 -5.42
C GLY A 275 -6.93 -10.76 -5.81
N ASP A 276 -7.72 -11.39 -4.94
CA ASP A 276 -9.12 -11.66 -5.20
C ASP A 276 -10.01 -10.45 -4.87
N ALA A 277 -11.12 -10.33 -5.60
CA ALA A 277 -12.14 -9.34 -5.36
C ALA A 277 -13.43 -9.99 -4.87
N PHE A 278 -14.21 -9.26 -4.07
CA PHE A 278 -15.37 -9.84 -3.39
C PHE A 278 -16.64 -9.02 -3.53
N TYR A 279 -17.76 -9.75 -3.54
CA TYR A 279 -19.04 -9.23 -3.10
C TYR A 279 -19.36 -9.77 -1.72
N VAL A 280 -19.79 -8.89 -0.83
CA VAL A 280 -20.39 -9.24 0.46
C VAL A 280 -21.83 -8.80 0.44
N ALA A 281 -22.75 -9.67 0.84
CA ALA A 281 -24.14 -9.26 1.07
C ALA A 281 -24.64 -9.80 2.42
N VAL A 282 -25.23 -8.92 3.22
CA VAL A 282 -25.91 -9.26 4.47
C VAL A 282 -27.37 -8.83 4.37
N TYR A 283 -28.29 -9.73 4.70
CA TYR A 283 -29.72 -9.51 4.51
C TYR A 283 -30.56 -10.34 5.49
N ASP A 284 -31.83 -9.98 5.61
CA ASP A 284 -32.77 -10.62 6.52
C ASP A 284 -33.19 -12.01 6.03
N HIS A 285 -33.81 -12.78 6.93
CA HIS A 285 -34.39 -14.07 6.57
C HIS A 285 -35.52 -13.91 5.55
N TYR A 286 -35.50 -14.77 4.53
CA TYR A 286 -36.58 -14.90 3.57
C TYR A 286 -37.26 -16.26 3.76
N ARG A 287 -38.58 -16.32 3.55
CA ARG A 287 -39.37 -17.56 3.68
C ARG A 287 -39.73 -18.20 2.33
N ASN A 288 -39.48 -17.49 1.23
CA ASN A 288 -39.97 -17.85 -0.09
C ASN A 288 -39.12 -17.18 -1.20
N HIS A 289 -39.07 -17.82 -2.37
CA HIS A 289 -38.27 -17.40 -3.54
C HIS A 289 -38.64 -16.03 -4.13
N VAL A 290 -39.69 -15.39 -3.60
CA VAL A 290 -40.18 -14.12 -4.12
C VAL A 290 -39.25 -12.95 -3.75
N ASN A 291 -38.58 -13.04 -2.59
CA ASN A 291 -37.63 -12.04 -2.11
C ASN A 291 -36.17 -12.34 -2.52
N TYR A 292 -35.85 -13.61 -2.78
CA TYR A 292 -34.50 -14.05 -3.05
C TYR A 292 -34.50 -15.22 -4.05
N TRP A 293 -33.71 -15.06 -5.10
CA TRP A 293 -33.38 -16.11 -6.05
C TRP A 293 -31.87 -16.09 -6.35
N ALA A 294 -31.31 -17.27 -6.62
CA ALA A 294 -29.91 -17.47 -6.90
C ALA A 294 -29.71 -18.50 -8.02
N ASP A 295 -28.73 -18.21 -8.89
CA ASP A 295 -28.10 -19.14 -9.81
C ASP A 295 -26.58 -18.93 -9.69
N ASP A 296 -25.94 -19.84 -8.95
CA ASP A 296 -24.51 -19.79 -8.64
C ASP A 296 -23.80 -20.83 -9.50
N LYS A 297 -22.95 -20.35 -10.41
CA LYS A 297 -22.21 -21.20 -11.36
C LYS A 297 -20.73 -21.29 -11.06
N ALA A 298 -20.21 -20.35 -10.27
CA ALA A 298 -18.84 -20.39 -9.81
C ALA A 298 -18.62 -21.65 -8.94
N PRO A 299 -17.40 -22.24 -8.98
CA PRO A 299 -17.04 -23.38 -8.15
C PRO A 299 -17.40 -23.17 -6.68
N ALA A 300 -17.72 -24.26 -5.96
CA ALA A 300 -18.07 -24.20 -4.54
C ALA A 300 -17.01 -23.48 -3.68
N GLY A 301 -15.75 -23.49 -4.13
CA GLY A 301 -14.65 -22.76 -3.51
C GLY A 301 -14.72 -21.24 -3.61
N GLN A 302 -15.64 -20.64 -4.39
CA GLN A 302 -15.81 -19.19 -4.53
C GLN A 302 -16.96 -18.61 -3.70
N PHE A 303 -17.66 -19.44 -2.93
CA PHE A 303 -18.76 -18.99 -2.07
C PHE A 303 -18.55 -19.38 -0.61
N ILE A 304 -18.93 -18.44 0.25
CA ILE A 304 -19.24 -18.69 1.66
C ILE A 304 -20.67 -18.22 1.86
N ASN A 305 -21.55 -19.13 2.29
CA ASN A 305 -22.93 -18.83 2.65
C ASN A 305 -23.12 -19.11 4.15
N CYS A 306 -23.72 -18.17 4.87
CA CYS A 306 -24.02 -18.30 6.28
C CYS A 306 -25.50 -17.97 6.52
N PHE A 307 -26.20 -18.87 7.20
CA PHE A 307 -27.59 -18.70 7.60
C PHE A 307 -27.64 -18.73 9.13
N GLY A 308 -27.62 -17.56 9.76
CA GLY A 308 -27.52 -17.40 11.22
C GLY A 308 -28.79 -16.80 11.85
N PRO A 309 -28.99 -16.93 13.18
CA PRO A 309 -30.15 -16.40 13.88
C PRO A 309 -30.15 -14.85 13.93
N GLY A 310 -31.35 -14.24 13.92
CA GLY A 310 -31.54 -12.81 14.21
C GLY A 310 -31.58 -11.86 13.01
N GLY A 311 -31.68 -12.37 11.77
CA GLY A 311 -31.49 -11.54 10.56
C GLY A 311 -30.00 -11.30 10.32
N GLY A 312 -29.51 -11.73 9.15
CA GLY A 312 -28.07 -11.82 8.92
C GLY A 312 -27.68 -12.99 8.03
N ASN A 313 -28.59 -13.44 7.15
CA ASN A 313 -28.21 -14.27 6.03
C ASN A 313 -27.10 -13.54 5.29
N THR A 314 -25.98 -14.22 5.10
CA THR A 314 -24.77 -13.62 4.55
C THR A 314 -24.26 -14.48 3.43
N PHE A 315 -23.84 -13.86 2.34
CA PHE A 315 -22.94 -14.52 1.41
C PHE A 315 -21.73 -13.64 1.14
N VAL A 316 -20.61 -14.32 0.92
CA VAL A 316 -19.40 -13.75 0.35
C VAL A 316 -19.14 -14.50 -0.95
N TYR A 317 -19.11 -13.76 -2.05
CA TYR A 317 -18.70 -14.26 -3.35
C TYR A 317 -17.31 -13.74 -3.66
N ARG A 318 -16.45 -14.65 -4.10
CA ARG A 318 -15.08 -14.37 -4.53
C ARG A 318 -14.99 -14.49 -6.05
N SER A 319 -14.50 -13.45 -6.72
CA SER A 319 -14.02 -13.51 -8.10
C SER A 319 -12.50 -13.50 -8.10
N ASP A 320 -11.90 -14.55 -8.66
CA ASP A 320 -10.45 -14.68 -8.77
C ASP A 320 -9.92 -14.32 -10.16
N MET A 321 -10.81 -14.07 -11.14
CA MET A 321 -10.42 -13.76 -12.53
C MET A 321 -10.70 -12.30 -12.95
N VAL A 322 -11.52 -11.55 -12.21
CA VAL A 322 -11.96 -10.20 -12.66
C VAL A 322 -10.80 -9.21 -12.90
N HIS A 323 -9.69 -9.34 -12.16
CA HIS A 323 -8.53 -8.45 -12.34
C HIS A 323 -7.80 -8.70 -13.67
N GLN A 324 -7.91 -9.92 -14.22
CA GLN A 324 -7.30 -10.32 -15.49
C GLN A 324 -8.15 -9.88 -16.70
N THR A 325 -9.41 -9.51 -16.47
CA THR A 325 -10.35 -9.08 -17.52
C THR A 325 -10.02 -7.68 -18.03
N THR A 326 -10.26 -7.40 -19.32
CA THR A 326 -10.09 -6.05 -19.89
C THR A 326 -11.27 -5.13 -19.55
N TRP A 327 -11.05 -3.81 -19.66
CA TRP A 327 -12.13 -2.83 -19.52
C TRP A 327 -13.28 -3.02 -20.50
N TYR A 328 -12.95 -3.39 -21.73
CA TYR A 328 -13.94 -3.64 -22.78
C TYR A 328 -14.86 -4.82 -22.43
N GLU A 329 -14.30 -5.92 -21.93
CA GLU A 329 -15.09 -7.08 -21.53
C GLU A 329 -15.93 -6.81 -20.27
N LEU A 330 -15.42 -6.03 -19.31
CA LEU A 330 -16.22 -5.57 -18.17
C LEU A 330 -17.39 -4.68 -18.60
N HIS A 331 -17.18 -3.80 -19.58
CA HIS A 331 -18.25 -2.94 -20.10
C HIS A 331 -19.35 -3.77 -20.79
N LYS A 332 -18.97 -4.74 -21.64
CA LYS A 332 -19.94 -5.69 -22.22
C LYS A 332 -20.66 -6.51 -21.15
N PHE A 333 -19.98 -6.91 -20.09
CA PHE A 333 -20.59 -7.61 -18.97
C PHE A 333 -21.65 -6.72 -18.29
N GLN A 334 -21.32 -5.46 -18.01
CA GLN A 334 -22.26 -4.46 -17.51
C GLN A 334 -23.48 -4.32 -18.44
N GLU A 335 -23.29 -4.13 -19.75
CA GLU A 335 -24.39 -4.00 -20.71
C GLU A 335 -25.31 -5.22 -20.67
N ARG A 336 -24.75 -6.43 -20.63
CA ARG A 336 -25.52 -7.68 -20.51
C ARG A 336 -26.37 -7.72 -19.25
N VAL A 337 -25.85 -7.26 -18.10
CA VAL A 337 -26.60 -7.17 -16.84
C VAL A 337 -27.69 -6.09 -16.94
N GLN A 338 -27.38 -4.94 -17.51
CA GLN A 338 -28.32 -3.81 -17.62
C GLN A 338 -29.47 -4.07 -18.61
N ASN A 339 -29.26 -4.89 -19.64
CA ASN A 339 -30.30 -5.27 -20.61
C ASN A 339 -31.50 -5.99 -19.98
N TYR A 340 -31.37 -6.49 -18.76
CA TYR A 340 -32.47 -7.05 -17.99
C TYR A 340 -33.36 -6.00 -17.32
N ILE A 341 -32.94 -4.74 -17.26
CA ILE A 341 -33.75 -3.62 -16.73
C ILE A 341 -34.73 -3.16 -17.83
N ASN A 342 -35.79 -3.91 -18.05
CA ASN A 342 -36.89 -3.54 -18.95
C ASN A 342 -38.25 -3.86 -18.32
N ASP A 343 -39.28 -3.10 -18.69
CA ASP A 343 -40.64 -3.27 -18.14
C ASP A 343 -41.27 -4.62 -18.53
N ASP A 344 -40.80 -5.22 -19.64
CA ASP A 344 -41.18 -6.56 -20.10
C ASP A 344 -40.66 -7.68 -19.18
N GLY A 345 -39.67 -7.41 -18.33
CA GLY A 345 -39.07 -8.36 -17.39
C GLY A 345 -39.88 -8.58 -16.11
N LYS A 346 -40.96 -7.83 -15.90
CA LYS A 346 -41.80 -7.92 -14.70
C LYS A 346 -42.42 -9.32 -14.59
N ASN A 347 -42.20 -9.98 -13.45
CA ASN A 347 -42.63 -11.35 -13.15
C ASN A 347 -41.99 -12.48 -13.99
N VAL A 348 -41.22 -12.18 -15.03
CA VAL A 348 -40.57 -13.18 -15.91
C VAL A 348 -39.05 -13.20 -15.83
N ILE A 349 -38.42 -12.27 -15.09
CA ILE A 349 -36.95 -12.18 -14.98
C ILE A 349 -36.28 -13.51 -14.63
N LEU A 350 -36.87 -14.30 -13.74
CA LEU A 350 -36.28 -15.56 -13.29
C LEU A 350 -36.31 -16.62 -14.40
N GLN A 351 -37.33 -16.58 -15.26
CA GLN A 351 -37.41 -17.43 -16.44
C GLN A 351 -36.40 -16.96 -17.49
N GLN A 352 -36.32 -15.64 -17.75
CA GLN A 352 -35.36 -15.08 -18.69
C GLN A 352 -33.91 -15.40 -18.30
N LEU A 353 -33.55 -15.28 -17.02
CA LEU A 353 -32.20 -15.63 -16.53
C LEU A 353 -31.90 -17.13 -16.65
N LYS A 354 -32.92 -18.01 -16.53
CA LYS A 354 -32.76 -19.46 -16.74
C LYS A 354 -32.59 -19.82 -18.22
N GLU A 355 -33.37 -19.19 -19.10
CA GLU A 355 -33.35 -19.45 -20.55
C GLU A 355 -32.12 -18.81 -21.23
N LYS A 356 -31.74 -17.63 -20.77
CA LYS A 356 -30.60 -16.86 -21.29
C LYS A 356 -29.69 -16.40 -20.14
N PRO A 357 -28.92 -17.31 -19.52
CA PRO A 357 -28.01 -16.92 -18.45
C PRO A 357 -27.00 -15.87 -18.91
N ILE A 358 -26.56 -15.03 -17.98
CA ILE A 358 -25.53 -14.02 -18.25
C ILE A 358 -24.20 -14.76 -18.41
N ASP A 359 -23.62 -14.64 -19.59
CA ASP A 359 -22.33 -15.26 -19.88
C ASP A 359 -21.20 -14.61 -19.06
N MET A 360 -20.22 -15.43 -18.66
CA MET A 360 -19.16 -15.12 -17.68
C MET A 360 -19.64 -14.77 -16.25
N ALA A 361 -20.93 -14.98 -15.93
CA ALA A 361 -21.43 -14.82 -14.57
C ALA A 361 -21.11 -16.05 -13.70
N GLY A 362 -20.34 -15.85 -12.63
CA GLY A 362 -20.11 -16.85 -11.59
C GLY A 362 -21.20 -16.84 -10.52
N MET A 363 -21.83 -15.69 -10.31
CA MET A 363 -22.93 -15.52 -9.37
C MET A 363 -24.04 -14.72 -10.03
N THR A 364 -25.29 -15.16 -9.94
CA THR A 364 -26.45 -14.34 -10.31
C THR A 364 -27.50 -14.40 -9.21
N LYS A 365 -27.84 -13.25 -8.63
CA LYS A 365 -28.84 -13.12 -7.57
C LYS A 365 -29.91 -12.12 -7.97
N VAL A 366 -31.16 -12.42 -7.64
CA VAL A 366 -32.26 -11.45 -7.64
C VAL A 366 -32.74 -11.31 -6.20
N ILE A 367 -32.50 -10.15 -5.59
CA ILE A 367 -32.74 -9.92 -4.16
C ILE A 367 -33.49 -8.60 -3.94
N GLY A 368 -34.46 -8.59 -3.02
CA GLY A 368 -35.04 -7.33 -2.53
C GLY A 368 -36.08 -7.48 -1.43
N GLY A 369 -36.23 -6.38 -0.67
CA GLY A 369 -37.15 -6.32 0.46
C GLY A 369 -36.67 -7.10 1.68
N LEU A 370 -35.35 -7.29 1.82
CA LEU A 370 -34.72 -8.05 2.91
C LEU A 370 -33.71 -7.20 3.69
N ASN A 371 -33.87 -5.88 3.69
CA ASN A 371 -32.91 -4.95 4.31
C ASN A 371 -31.46 -5.27 3.88
N GLU A 372 -31.30 -5.55 2.59
CA GLU A 372 -30.05 -6.06 2.04
C GLU A 372 -28.95 -4.98 1.98
N GLN A 373 -27.77 -5.34 2.45
CA GLN A 373 -26.57 -4.50 2.45
C GLN A 373 -25.50 -5.20 1.62
N ILE A 374 -25.16 -4.61 0.48
CA ILE A 374 -24.17 -5.13 -0.46
C ILE A 374 -22.91 -4.27 -0.36
N ARG A 375 -21.74 -4.91 -0.36
CA ARG A 375 -20.42 -4.27 -0.43
C ARG A 375 -19.57 -4.91 -1.50
N ALA A 376 -18.82 -4.08 -2.21
CA ALA A 376 -17.71 -4.48 -3.05
C ALA A 376 -16.41 -4.37 -2.23
N VAL A 377 -15.49 -5.30 -2.46
CA VAL A 377 -14.18 -5.33 -1.79
C VAL A 377 -13.08 -5.60 -2.79
N ASN A 378 -11.92 -4.94 -2.60
CA ASN A 378 -10.70 -5.10 -3.40
C ASN A 378 -10.86 -4.85 -4.92
N PHE A 379 -11.81 -4.02 -5.33
CA PHE A 379 -12.03 -3.69 -6.74
C PHE A 379 -12.08 -2.17 -6.97
N ALA A 380 -11.07 -1.62 -7.64
CA ALA A 380 -10.91 -0.17 -7.81
C ALA A 380 -11.41 0.39 -9.15
N ARG A 381 -11.77 -0.47 -10.11
CA ARG A 381 -12.17 -0.03 -11.46
C ARG A 381 -13.54 0.66 -11.44
N HIS A 382 -14.49 0.20 -10.63
CA HIS A 382 -15.74 0.91 -10.40
C HIS A 382 -16.37 0.53 -9.06
N GLU A 383 -17.23 1.40 -8.54
CA GLU A 383 -17.85 1.26 -7.22
C GLU A 383 -18.74 0.01 -7.08
N LYS A 384 -19.26 -0.50 -8.20
CA LYS A 384 -20.15 -1.66 -8.19
C LYS A 384 -19.46 -2.99 -7.89
N GLY A 385 -18.12 -3.08 -7.85
CA GLY A 385 -17.42 -4.31 -7.44
C GLY A 385 -17.07 -5.29 -8.56
N PRO A 386 -16.76 -6.56 -8.25
CA PRO A 386 -16.24 -7.53 -9.23
C PRO A 386 -17.33 -8.12 -10.14
N GLY A 387 -18.13 -7.28 -10.76
CA GLY A 387 -19.26 -7.65 -11.60
C GLY A 387 -20.19 -6.45 -11.80
N TRP A 388 -21.50 -6.65 -11.73
CA TRP A 388 -22.44 -5.54 -11.80
C TRP A 388 -23.71 -5.81 -11.01
N TRP A 389 -24.35 -4.75 -10.53
CA TRP A 389 -25.67 -4.84 -9.94
C TRP A 389 -26.54 -3.65 -10.29
N THR A 390 -27.84 -3.91 -10.43
CA THR A 390 -28.82 -2.92 -10.88
C THR A 390 -29.27 -2.03 -9.72
N GLU A 391 -29.80 -0.86 -10.06
CA GLU A 391 -30.68 -0.15 -9.12
C GLU A 391 -31.95 -0.98 -8.84
N PRO A 392 -32.67 -0.68 -7.73
CA PRO A 392 -33.90 -1.40 -7.41
C PRO A 392 -34.92 -1.21 -8.54
N HIS A 393 -35.29 -2.31 -9.20
CA HIS A 393 -36.21 -2.33 -10.32
C HIS A 393 -37.41 -3.24 -10.04
N ASN A 394 -38.52 -3.02 -10.76
CA ASN A 394 -39.72 -3.82 -10.61
C ASN A 394 -39.64 -5.13 -11.40
N PHE A 395 -38.81 -6.04 -10.92
CA PHE A 395 -38.71 -7.39 -11.47
C PHE A 395 -39.92 -8.29 -11.12
N GLY A 396 -40.98 -7.74 -10.50
CA GLY A 396 -42.01 -8.52 -9.81
C GLY A 396 -41.62 -8.87 -8.36
N GLY A 397 -42.55 -9.45 -7.61
CA GLY A 397 -42.38 -9.77 -6.18
C GLY A 397 -42.90 -8.69 -5.21
N PRO A 398 -42.66 -8.83 -3.89
CA PRO A 398 -43.28 -7.98 -2.87
C PRO A 398 -42.65 -6.58 -2.75
N ALA A 399 -41.47 -6.37 -3.35
CA ALA A 399 -40.73 -5.11 -3.34
C ALA A 399 -39.93 -4.95 -4.63
N ARG A 400 -39.37 -3.75 -4.87
CA ARG A 400 -38.35 -3.57 -5.91
C ARG A 400 -37.12 -4.40 -5.54
N ARG A 401 -36.55 -5.07 -6.54
CA ARG A 401 -35.42 -6.00 -6.38
C ARG A 401 -34.22 -5.52 -7.19
N ARG A 402 -33.03 -5.98 -6.83
CA ARG A 402 -31.78 -5.79 -7.55
C ARG A 402 -31.38 -7.09 -8.21
N LEU A 403 -30.88 -7.01 -9.44
CA LEU A 403 -30.13 -8.08 -10.07
C LEU A 403 -28.65 -7.84 -9.73
N LEU A 404 -28.04 -8.75 -8.98
CA LEU A 404 -26.63 -8.70 -8.57
C LEU A 404 -25.89 -9.86 -9.22
N VAL A 405 -24.85 -9.52 -10.00
CA VAL A 405 -24.13 -10.48 -10.83
C VAL A 405 -22.64 -10.35 -10.58
N GLY A 406 -22.01 -11.44 -10.17
CA GLY A 406 -20.56 -11.57 -10.00
C GLY A 406 -19.91 -12.07 -11.28
N TYR A 407 -18.87 -11.39 -11.74
CA TYR A 407 -17.98 -11.91 -12.78
C TYR A 407 -17.18 -13.09 -12.24
N LEU A 408 -16.94 -14.12 -13.05
CA LEU A 408 -16.22 -15.34 -12.63
C LEU A 408 -14.90 -15.07 -11.90
#